data_AF-A0A4R7EVT9-F1
#
_entry.id   AF-A0A4R7EVT9-F1
#
_cell.length_a   1.000
_cell.length_b   1.000
_cell.length_c   1.000
_cell.angle_alpha   90.00
_cell.angle_beta   90.00
_cell.angle_gamma   90.00
#
_symmetry.space_group_name_H-M   'P 1'
#
loop_
_entity.id
_entity.type
_entity.pdbx_description
1 polymer ?
#
loop_
_entity_poly.entity_id
_entity_poly.type
_entity_poly.pdbx_seq_one_letter_code
_entity_poly.pdbx_strand_id
1 'polypeptide(L)'
;MINKRLLIKNLLAYYDENSFYDKKRQLNLHTKSGKAKFLKHISALSNSNPENNAYLVVGIEDQDNQITGVDFYDDSKIQNLVNAYLSNAPIITYENVPFLDLPEGKVVGLVTIAPNQLQTVFKRPISDIEGGTYFMRQGSTSVPNEQAVIANNKEIVNSIEKSSQNNLTNILEGVITFMTETHRDLKPRYCVFKEQFIICWAATKKMVRGTPFYSRMDIEFINEQIKLFYSNLDAVTVFYNDNEFVITEYLNLGLNDRTSYYPFEEVVIQFFDNGKYTISNRVLFEAPKYNQNILQHIYRNSLKVINKINSGEKLSVKEEKLLNRLCFNMMLCFLNGFYEAKDQLISVKDYLKRAQDPQLFIAFKEVMRILRKLKYETEQNE
;
A
#
# COMPACT_ATOMS: atom_id res chain seq x y z
N MET A 1 -20.14 -0.72 -10.15
CA MET A 1 -18.75 -0.68 -10.70
C MET A 1 -17.93 -1.72 -9.95
N ILE A 2 -17.13 -2.54 -10.64
CA ILE A 2 -16.27 -3.54 -9.99
C ILE A 2 -15.10 -2.80 -9.33
N ASN A 3 -14.88 -3.03 -8.03
CA ASN A 3 -13.68 -2.63 -7.35
C ASN A 3 -12.54 -3.56 -7.81
N LYS A 4 -11.59 -3.01 -8.56
CA LYS A 4 -10.49 -3.77 -9.17
C LYS A 4 -9.51 -4.31 -8.15
N ARG A 5 -9.27 -3.58 -7.06
CA ARG A 5 -8.43 -4.05 -5.96
C ARG A 5 -9.07 -5.24 -5.25
N LEU A 6 -10.38 -5.17 -5.00
CA LEU A 6 -11.14 -6.27 -4.42
C LEU A 6 -11.20 -7.48 -5.36
N LEU A 7 -11.35 -7.25 -6.67
CA LEU A 7 -11.26 -8.31 -7.68
C LEU A 7 -9.92 -9.03 -7.64
N ILE A 8 -8.81 -8.28 -7.65
CA ILE A 8 -7.46 -8.85 -7.56
C ILE A 8 -7.29 -9.64 -6.26
N LYS A 9 -7.73 -9.09 -5.11
CA LYS A 9 -7.68 -9.79 -3.82
C LYS A 9 -8.48 -11.08 -3.84
N ASN A 10 -9.70 -11.08 -4.38
CA ASN A 10 -10.53 -12.27 -4.48
C ASN A 10 -9.92 -13.33 -5.41
N LEU A 11 -9.36 -12.92 -6.55
CA LEU A 11 -8.64 -13.83 -7.45
C LEU A 11 -7.44 -14.48 -6.76
N LEU A 12 -6.62 -13.70 -6.04
CA LEU A 12 -5.42 -14.21 -5.35
C LEU A 12 -5.72 -15.05 -4.11
N ALA A 13 -6.80 -14.76 -3.38
CA ALA A 13 -7.11 -15.41 -2.12
C ALA A 13 -7.80 -16.76 -2.29
N TYR A 14 -8.63 -16.90 -3.33
CA TYR A 14 -9.53 -18.06 -3.46
C TYR A 14 -9.21 -18.95 -4.66
N TYR A 15 -8.30 -18.54 -5.55
CA TYR A 15 -8.01 -19.27 -6.78
C TYR A 15 -6.52 -19.36 -7.06
N ASP A 16 -6.08 -20.57 -7.42
CA ASP A 16 -4.83 -20.77 -8.15
C ASP A 16 -5.01 -20.52 -9.65
N GLU A 17 -3.91 -20.44 -10.39
CA GLU A 17 -3.92 -20.31 -11.85
C GLU A 17 -4.78 -21.42 -12.48
N ASN A 18 -5.71 -21.02 -13.35
CA ASN A 18 -6.72 -21.92 -13.90
C ASN A 18 -7.12 -21.49 -15.32
N SER A 19 -8.26 -21.99 -15.79
CA SER A 19 -8.72 -21.75 -17.16
C SER A 19 -9.17 -20.31 -17.44
N PHE A 20 -9.57 -19.53 -16.43
CA PHE A 20 -10.00 -18.13 -16.58
C PHE A 20 -9.07 -17.11 -15.91
N TYR A 21 -8.14 -17.56 -15.08
CA TYR A 21 -7.26 -16.69 -14.30
C TYR A 21 -5.81 -17.13 -14.37
N ASP A 22 -4.90 -16.17 -14.53
CA ASP A 22 -3.46 -16.38 -14.51
C ASP A 22 -2.75 -15.22 -13.79
N LYS A 23 -1.58 -15.47 -13.21
CA LYS A 23 -0.74 -14.45 -12.55
C LYS A 23 0.66 -14.46 -13.14
N LYS A 24 1.31 -13.31 -13.21
CA LYS A 24 2.68 -13.18 -13.71
C LYS A 24 3.45 -12.14 -12.92
N ARG A 25 4.74 -12.40 -12.72
CA ARG A 25 5.63 -11.43 -12.09
C ARG A 25 5.75 -10.12 -12.88
N GLN A 26 5.90 -10.20 -14.20
CA GLN A 26 6.07 -9.01 -15.06
C GLN A 26 5.66 -9.27 -16.51
N LEU A 27 5.30 -8.21 -17.24
CA LEU A 27 5.03 -8.25 -18.67
C LEU A 27 6.21 -7.68 -19.47
N ASN A 28 6.89 -8.55 -20.23
CA ASN A 28 8.03 -8.16 -21.06
C ASN A 28 7.61 -7.78 -22.48
N LEU A 29 6.91 -6.65 -22.66
CA LEU A 29 6.37 -6.27 -23.97
C LEU A 29 7.37 -5.57 -24.90
N HIS A 30 8.63 -5.42 -24.50
CA HIS A 30 9.69 -4.81 -25.32
C HIS A 30 10.40 -5.80 -26.25
N THR A 31 10.37 -7.10 -25.95
CA THR A 31 11.05 -8.13 -26.75
C THR A 31 10.05 -8.94 -27.58
N LYS A 32 10.51 -9.49 -28.72
CA LYS A 32 9.67 -10.35 -29.57
C LYS A 32 9.17 -11.59 -28.82
N SER A 33 10.04 -12.19 -28.00
CA SER A 33 9.69 -13.35 -27.17
C SER A 33 8.67 -13.01 -26.08
N GLY A 34 8.83 -11.89 -25.38
CA GLY A 34 7.87 -11.50 -24.34
C GLY A 34 6.51 -11.09 -24.90
N LYS A 35 6.46 -10.42 -26.07
CA LYS A 35 5.22 -10.21 -26.83
C LYS A 35 4.55 -11.53 -27.22
N ALA A 36 5.32 -12.51 -27.70
CA ALA A 36 4.80 -13.82 -28.06
C ALA A 36 4.18 -14.55 -26.85
N LYS A 37 4.87 -14.54 -25.70
CA LYS A 37 4.35 -15.11 -24.45
C LYS A 37 3.05 -14.44 -24.00
N PHE A 38 2.99 -13.11 -24.02
CA PHE A 38 1.78 -12.37 -23.68
C PHE A 38 0.62 -12.73 -24.61
N LEU A 39 0.84 -12.69 -25.93
CA LEU A 39 -0.17 -13.03 -26.93
C LEU A 39 -0.64 -14.50 -26.80
N LYS A 40 0.26 -15.41 -26.43
CA LYS A 40 -0.08 -16.81 -26.13
C LYS A 40 -1.08 -16.89 -24.97
N HIS A 41 -0.84 -16.16 -23.88
CA HIS A 41 -1.77 -16.11 -22.75
C HIS A 41 -3.12 -15.51 -23.15
N ILE A 42 -3.14 -14.43 -23.94
CA ILE A 42 -4.39 -13.82 -24.42
C ILE A 42 -5.20 -14.79 -25.29
N SER A 43 -4.57 -15.44 -26.26
CA SER A 43 -5.22 -16.46 -27.11
C SER A 43 -5.78 -17.61 -26.26
N ALA A 44 -4.98 -18.16 -25.34
CA ALA A 44 -5.38 -19.26 -24.47
C ALA A 44 -6.56 -18.91 -23.57
N LEU A 45 -6.48 -17.78 -22.87
CA LEU A 45 -7.53 -17.34 -21.93
C LEU A 45 -8.82 -16.97 -22.67
N SER A 46 -8.73 -16.28 -23.82
CA SER A 46 -9.92 -15.93 -24.61
C SER A 46 -10.64 -17.15 -25.14
N ASN A 47 -9.91 -18.08 -25.78
CA ASN A 47 -10.53 -19.27 -26.38
C ASN A 47 -11.14 -20.23 -25.35
N SER A 48 -10.67 -20.16 -24.11
CA SER A 48 -11.16 -21.02 -23.01
C SER A 48 -12.30 -20.39 -22.23
N ASN A 49 -12.68 -19.13 -22.53
CA ASN A 49 -13.71 -18.39 -21.82
C ASN A 49 -14.59 -17.58 -22.80
N PRO A 50 -15.36 -18.25 -23.68
CA PRO A 50 -16.20 -17.56 -24.66
C PRO A 50 -17.41 -16.84 -24.02
N GLU A 51 -17.79 -17.19 -22.79
CA GLU A 51 -19.00 -16.71 -22.13
C GLU A 51 -18.77 -15.86 -20.87
N ASN A 52 -17.52 -15.65 -20.46
CA ASN A 52 -17.16 -14.87 -19.28
C ASN A 52 -15.84 -14.13 -19.50
N ASN A 53 -15.56 -13.15 -18.64
CA ASN A 53 -14.25 -12.51 -18.63
C ASN A 53 -13.16 -13.49 -18.16
N ALA A 54 -11.95 -13.28 -18.64
CA ALA A 54 -10.74 -13.90 -18.11
C ALA A 54 -9.76 -12.84 -17.63
N TYR A 55 -8.89 -13.21 -16.70
CA TYR A 55 -8.04 -12.30 -15.95
C TYR A 55 -6.58 -12.72 -16.01
N LEU A 56 -5.71 -11.75 -16.24
CA LEU A 56 -4.26 -11.89 -16.06
C LEU A 56 -3.79 -10.80 -15.10
N VAL A 57 -3.29 -11.20 -13.93
CA VAL A 57 -2.79 -10.28 -12.90
C VAL A 57 -1.26 -10.23 -12.95
N VAL A 58 -0.70 -9.03 -12.93
CA VAL A 58 0.73 -8.77 -13.17
C VAL A 58 1.34 -8.04 -11.98
N GLY A 59 2.52 -8.47 -11.55
CA GLY A 59 3.19 -7.97 -10.35
C GLY A 59 2.98 -8.85 -9.13
N ILE A 60 2.80 -10.16 -9.36
CA ILE A 60 2.59 -11.18 -8.33
C ILE A 60 3.72 -12.22 -8.44
N GLU A 61 4.34 -12.57 -7.32
CA GLU A 61 5.30 -13.68 -7.26
C GLU A 61 4.58 -15.04 -7.24
N ASP A 62 5.16 -16.00 -7.98
CA ASP A 62 4.49 -17.29 -8.24
C ASP A 62 4.34 -18.16 -6.98
N GLN A 63 5.30 -18.10 -6.04
CA GLN A 63 5.38 -19.02 -4.89
C GLN A 63 4.34 -18.72 -3.80
N ASP A 64 4.20 -17.45 -3.39
CA ASP A 64 3.45 -17.08 -2.19
C ASP A 64 2.28 -16.12 -2.46
N ASN A 65 1.90 -15.91 -3.73
CA ASN A 65 0.92 -14.87 -4.13
C ASN A 65 1.29 -13.46 -3.63
N GLN A 66 2.56 -13.22 -3.31
CA GLN A 66 3.02 -11.95 -2.80
C GLN A 66 2.92 -10.88 -3.89
N ILE A 67 2.25 -9.77 -3.57
CA ILE A 67 2.14 -8.62 -4.46
C ILE A 67 3.46 -7.84 -4.40
N THR A 68 4.23 -7.87 -5.49
CA THR A 68 5.49 -7.13 -5.63
C THR A 68 5.35 -5.88 -6.49
N GLY A 69 4.30 -5.84 -7.32
CA GLY A 69 4.00 -4.73 -8.21
C GLY A 69 4.92 -4.66 -9.43
N VAL A 70 4.50 -3.87 -10.41
CA VAL A 70 5.21 -3.55 -11.64
C VAL A 70 5.20 -2.04 -11.88
N ASP A 71 6.07 -1.58 -12.77
CA ASP A 71 6.03 -0.20 -13.23
C ASP A 71 4.73 0.07 -14.00
N PHE A 72 4.29 1.33 -13.93
CA PHE A 72 3.13 1.80 -14.69
C PHE A 72 3.28 1.49 -16.19
N TYR A 73 2.25 0.89 -16.78
CA TYR A 73 2.22 0.58 -18.20
C TYR A 73 1.13 1.38 -18.93
N ASP A 74 1.49 1.99 -20.05
CA ASP A 74 0.56 2.71 -20.94
C ASP A 74 -0.28 1.71 -21.75
N ASP A 75 -1.58 1.65 -21.46
CA ASP A 75 -2.54 0.70 -22.02
C ASP A 75 -2.79 0.89 -23.52
N SER A 76 -2.51 2.08 -24.07
CA SER A 76 -2.79 2.47 -25.45
C SER A 76 -2.15 1.57 -26.52
N LYS A 77 -1.08 0.83 -26.15
CA LYS A 77 -0.34 -0.04 -27.07
C LYS A 77 -0.72 -1.52 -26.95
N ILE A 78 -1.44 -1.92 -25.91
CA ILE A 78 -1.69 -3.35 -25.64
C ILE A 78 -2.76 -3.92 -26.58
N GLN A 79 -3.93 -3.26 -26.71
CA GLN A 79 -4.95 -3.72 -27.67
C GLN A 79 -4.43 -3.72 -29.10
N ASN A 80 -3.61 -2.72 -29.46
CA ASN A 80 -2.97 -2.64 -30.77
C ASN A 80 -2.05 -3.84 -31.03
N LEU A 81 -1.24 -4.24 -30.03
CA LEU A 81 -0.41 -5.43 -30.13
C LEU A 81 -1.25 -6.70 -30.38
N VAL A 82 -2.35 -6.88 -29.63
CA VAL A 82 -3.26 -8.02 -29.80
C VAL A 82 -3.87 -8.04 -31.20
N ASN A 83 -4.47 -6.93 -31.64
CA ASN A 83 -5.11 -6.81 -32.95
C ASN A 83 -4.13 -7.08 -34.11
N ALA A 84 -2.88 -6.67 -33.92
CA ALA A 84 -1.84 -6.79 -34.93
C ALA A 84 -1.39 -8.25 -35.12
N TYR A 85 -1.51 -9.14 -34.13
CA TYR A 85 -1.04 -10.52 -34.22
C TYR A 85 -2.14 -11.57 -34.17
N LEU A 86 -3.34 -11.23 -33.69
CA LEU A 86 -4.43 -12.19 -33.51
C LEU A 86 -5.64 -11.87 -34.41
N SER A 87 -6.19 -12.91 -35.02
CA SER A 87 -7.51 -12.97 -35.68
C SER A 87 -8.57 -13.18 -34.64
N ASN A 88 -9.73 -12.54 -34.87
CA ASN A 88 -10.80 -12.47 -33.89
C ASN A 88 -10.25 -12.04 -32.52
N ALA A 89 -9.41 -11.00 -32.49
CA ALA A 89 -8.77 -10.55 -31.27
C ALA A 89 -9.85 -10.18 -30.22
N PRO A 90 -9.74 -10.67 -28.97
CA PRO A 90 -10.64 -10.25 -27.91
C PRO A 90 -10.42 -8.77 -27.58
N ILE A 91 -11.47 -8.14 -27.04
CA ILE A 91 -11.34 -6.86 -26.39
C ILE A 91 -10.60 -7.09 -25.07
N ILE A 92 -9.54 -6.34 -24.85
CA ILE A 92 -8.75 -6.38 -23.63
C ILE A 92 -8.63 -4.99 -23.03
N THR A 93 -8.69 -4.91 -21.71
CA THR A 93 -8.44 -3.69 -20.94
C THR A 93 -7.33 -3.95 -19.95
N TYR A 94 -6.33 -3.06 -19.92
CA TYR A 94 -5.25 -3.08 -18.95
C TYR A 94 -5.44 -1.94 -17.96
N GLU A 95 -5.47 -2.26 -16.67
CA GLU A 95 -5.63 -1.28 -15.61
C GLU A 95 -4.43 -1.31 -14.67
N ASN A 96 -3.84 -0.14 -14.43
CA ASN A 96 -2.83 0.06 -13.40
C ASN A 96 -3.54 0.25 -12.05
N VAL A 97 -3.60 -0.81 -11.23
CA VAL A 97 -4.32 -0.80 -9.95
C VAL A 97 -3.34 -0.52 -8.80
N PRO A 98 -3.44 0.64 -8.11
CA PRO A 98 -2.55 0.96 -7.01
C PRO A 98 -2.87 0.11 -5.77
N PHE A 99 -1.84 -0.30 -5.04
CA PHE A 99 -1.93 -0.97 -3.73
C PHE A 99 -1.11 -0.19 -2.70
N LEU A 100 -1.62 -0.06 -1.47
CA LEU A 100 -0.99 0.74 -0.41
C LEU A 100 0.40 0.23 -0.01
N ASP A 101 0.57 -1.09 -0.01
CA ASP A 101 1.81 -1.75 0.45
C ASP A 101 2.89 -1.78 -0.64
N LEU A 102 2.65 -1.19 -1.80
CA LEU A 102 3.62 -1.12 -2.89
C LEU A 102 4.51 0.12 -2.77
N PRO A 103 5.79 0.03 -3.18
CA PRO A 103 6.65 1.20 -3.31
C PRO A 103 6.05 2.25 -4.25
N GLU A 104 6.45 3.52 -4.07
CA GLU A 104 6.01 4.60 -4.94
C GLU A 104 6.31 4.30 -6.43
N GLY A 105 5.36 4.61 -7.30
CA GLY A 105 5.44 4.33 -8.74
C GLY A 105 5.15 2.88 -9.15
N LYS A 106 4.96 1.95 -8.19
CA LYS A 106 4.57 0.57 -8.48
C LYS A 106 3.06 0.37 -8.39
N VAL A 107 2.54 -0.49 -9.27
CA VAL A 107 1.12 -0.84 -9.38
C VAL A 107 0.94 -2.33 -9.65
N VAL A 108 -0.26 -2.87 -9.46
CA VAL A 108 -0.62 -4.20 -9.97
C VAL A 108 -1.29 -4.01 -11.32
N GLY A 109 -0.78 -4.71 -12.34
CA GLY A 109 -1.40 -4.71 -13.66
C GLY A 109 -2.55 -5.70 -13.71
N LEU A 110 -3.76 -5.24 -14.02
CA LEU A 110 -4.91 -6.12 -14.25
C LEU A 110 -5.27 -6.11 -15.73
N VAL A 111 -5.09 -7.24 -16.40
CA VAL A 111 -5.62 -7.45 -17.76
C VAL A 111 -6.97 -8.15 -17.64
N THR A 112 -8.02 -7.49 -18.10
CA THR A 112 -9.34 -8.12 -18.30
C THR A 112 -9.49 -8.45 -19.78
N ILE A 113 -9.83 -9.70 -20.07
CA ILE A 113 -10.07 -10.22 -21.42
C ILE A 113 -11.55 -10.50 -21.55
N ALA A 114 -12.23 -9.75 -22.41
CA ALA A 114 -13.67 -9.89 -22.63
C ALA A 114 -14.01 -11.24 -23.28
N PRO A 115 -15.21 -11.79 -23.01
CA PRO A 115 -15.69 -12.99 -23.68
C PRO A 115 -15.70 -12.82 -25.20
N ASN A 116 -15.28 -13.86 -25.90
CA ASN A 116 -15.21 -13.88 -27.35
C ASN A 116 -15.67 -15.22 -27.88
N GLN A 117 -16.75 -15.20 -28.68
CA GLN A 117 -17.36 -16.40 -29.25
C GLN A 117 -16.57 -16.95 -30.44
N LEU A 118 -15.70 -16.12 -31.03
CA LEU A 118 -14.88 -16.50 -32.16
C LEU A 118 -13.49 -16.95 -31.69
N GLN A 119 -12.97 -17.99 -32.33
CA GLN A 119 -11.65 -18.51 -32.01
C GLN A 119 -10.56 -17.48 -32.34
N THR A 120 -9.78 -17.13 -31.32
CA THR A 120 -8.64 -16.22 -31.36
C THR A 120 -7.39 -16.98 -31.81
N VAL A 121 -6.92 -16.68 -33.02
CA VAL A 121 -5.84 -17.42 -33.72
C VAL A 121 -4.71 -16.46 -34.11
N PHE A 122 -3.45 -16.91 -34.10
CA PHE A 122 -2.33 -16.11 -34.59
C PHE A 122 -2.41 -15.89 -36.10
N LYS A 123 -2.52 -14.62 -36.54
CA LYS A 123 -2.52 -14.23 -37.98
C LYS A 123 -1.18 -14.43 -38.66
N ARG A 124 -0.10 -14.28 -37.90
CA ARG A 124 1.27 -14.23 -38.39
C ARG A 124 2.23 -14.75 -37.33
N PRO A 125 3.39 -15.29 -37.73
CA PRO A 125 4.33 -15.86 -36.79
C PRO A 125 4.98 -14.81 -35.88
N ILE A 126 5.27 -15.20 -34.64
CA ILE A 126 6.03 -14.39 -33.69
C ILE A 126 6.86 -15.29 -32.76
N SER A 127 8.17 -15.01 -32.67
CA SER A 127 9.11 -15.86 -31.93
C SER A 127 9.08 -17.29 -32.49
N ASP A 128 8.67 -18.24 -31.66
CA ASP A 128 8.53 -19.67 -31.85
C ASP A 128 7.09 -20.10 -32.19
N ILE A 129 6.16 -19.15 -32.28
CA ILE A 129 4.74 -19.42 -32.58
C ILE A 129 4.48 -19.20 -34.07
N GLU A 130 3.97 -20.22 -34.75
CA GLU A 130 3.61 -20.18 -36.16
C GLU A 130 2.26 -19.49 -36.41
N GLY A 131 2.11 -18.91 -37.60
CA GLY A 131 0.80 -18.40 -38.05
C GLY A 131 -0.22 -19.54 -38.16
N GLY A 132 -1.48 -19.27 -37.82
CA GLY A 132 -2.55 -20.25 -37.77
C GLY A 132 -2.65 -21.01 -36.44
N THR A 133 -1.67 -20.86 -35.54
CA THR A 133 -1.72 -21.50 -34.22
C THR A 133 -2.76 -20.82 -33.33
N TYR A 134 -3.51 -21.59 -32.56
CA TYR A 134 -4.33 -21.08 -31.44
C TYR A 134 -3.98 -21.84 -30.17
N PHE A 135 -4.22 -21.21 -29.02
CA PHE A 135 -4.00 -21.86 -27.73
C PHE A 135 -5.31 -22.02 -26.97
N MET A 136 -5.39 -23.08 -26.16
CA MET A 136 -6.44 -23.34 -25.17
C MET A 136 -5.81 -23.53 -23.80
N ARG A 137 -6.55 -23.27 -22.73
CA ARG A 137 -6.17 -23.56 -21.35
C ARG A 137 -6.60 -24.97 -20.96
N GLN A 138 -5.69 -25.67 -20.28
CA GLN A 138 -5.97 -26.90 -19.56
C GLN A 138 -5.37 -26.79 -18.16
N GLY A 139 -6.23 -26.51 -17.17
CA GLY A 139 -5.78 -26.07 -15.85
C GLY A 139 -4.94 -24.79 -15.94
N SER A 140 -3.75 -24.80 -15.36
CA SER A 140 -2.78 -23.70 -15.43
C SER A 140 -1.94 -23.67 -16.71
N THR A 141 -2.04 -24.69 -17.58
CA THR A 141 -1.19 -24.82 -18.79
C THR A 141 -1.92 -24.37 -20.06
N SER A 142 -1.15 -24.01 -21.10
CA SER A 142 -1.69 -23.61 -22.41
C SER A 142 -1.19 -24.54 -23.51
N VAL A 143 -2.12 -25.22 -24.19
CA VAL A 143 -1.86 -26.22 -25.23
C VAL A 143 -2.21 -25.68 -26.62
N PRO A 144 -1.36 -25.90 -27.64
CA PRO A 144 -1.60 -25.42 -29.00
C PRO A 144 -2.50 -26.38 -29.80
N ASN A 145 -3.35 -25.84 -30.68
CA ASN A 145 -4.08 -26.56 -31.73
C ASN A 145 -4.93 -27.75 -31.28
N GLU A 146 -5.32 -27.80 -30.00
CA GLU A 146 -6.18 -28.84 -29.46
C GLU A 146 -7.58 -28.29 -29.20
N GLN A 147 -8.61 -29.08 -29.52
CA GLN A 147 -9.95 -28.81 -29.03
C GLN A 147 -10.03 -29.30 -27.58
N ALA A 148 -9.97 -28.37 -26.63
CA ALA A 148 -10.14 -28.66 -25.22
C ALA A 148 -11.62 -28.57 -24.83
N VAL A 149 -12.04 -29.39 -23.86
CA VAL A 149 -13.33 -29.20 -23.20
C VAL A 149 -13.29 -27.87 -22.46
N ILE A 150 -14.11 -26.92 -22.89
CA ILE A 150 -14.24 -25.62 -22.25
C ILE A 150 -14.96 -25.81 -20.92
N ALA A 151 -14.27 -25.53 -19.81
CA ALA A 151 -14.91 -25.50 -18.49
C ALA A 151 -15.92 -24.34 -18.45
N ASN A 152 -17.14 -24.60 -17.95
CA ASN A 152 -18.11 -23.54 -17.76
C ASN A 152 -17.74 -22.71 -16.52
N ASN A 153 -16.99 -21.63 -16.74
CA ASN A 153 -16.53 -20.72 -15.70
C ASN A 153 -17.52 -19.58 -15.40
N LYS A 154 -18.64 -19.50 -16.15
CA LYS A 154 -19.53 -18.33 -16.14
C LYS A 154 -20.09 -18.00 -14.77
N GLU A 155 -20.61 -19.00 -14.06
CA GLU A 155 -21.19 -18.78 -12.72
C GLU A 155 -20.12 -18.40 -11.71
N ILE A 156 -18.95 -19.05 -11.77
CA ILE A 156 -17.81 -18.77 -10.88
C ILE A 156 -17.34 -17.33 -11.11
N VAL A 157 -17.04 -16.95 -12.35
CA VAL A 157 -16.56 -15.62 -12.68
C VAL A 157 -17.60 -14.54 -12.34
N ASN A 158 -18.88 -14.77 -12.64
CA ASN A 158 -19.94 -13.85 -12.25
C ASN A 158 -20.03 -13.68 -10.72
N SER A 159 -19.84 -14.75 -9.95
CA SER A 159 -19.84 -14.69 -8.49
C SER A 159 -18.65 -13.88 -7.95
N ILE A 160 -17.46 -14.06 -8.54
CA ILE A 160 -16.27 -13.29 -8.18
C ILE A 160 -16.51 -11.82 -8.50
N GLU A 161 -16.90 -11.49 -9.74
CA GLU A 161 -17.15 -10.12 -10.17
C GLU A 161 -18.21 -9.44 -9.32
N LYS A 162 -19.30 -10.14 -8.98
CA LYS A 162 -20.36 -9.63 -8.10
C LYS A 162 -19.86 -9.40 -6.68
N SER A 163 -19.07 -10.31 -6.12
CA SER A 163 -18.46 -10.13 -4.79
C SER A 163 -17.42 -9.02 -4.76
N SER A 164 -16.85 -8.69 -5.92
CA SER A 164 -15.91 -7.59 -6.11
C SER A 164 -16.57 -6.26 -6.49
N GLN A 165 -17.90 -6.20 -6.60
CA GLN A 165 -18.60 -4.93 -6.73
C GLN A 165 -18.72 -4.26 -5.35
N ASN A 166 -18.52 -2.95 -5.34
CA ASN A 166 -18.92 -2.13 -4.21
C ASN A 166 -20.46 -2.19 -4.11
N ASN A 167 -20.97 -3.09 -3.27
CA ASN A 167 -22.39 -3.13 -2.94
C ASN A 167 -22.69 -2.03 -1.91
N LEU A 168 -23.74 -1.25 -2.16
CA LEU A 168 -24.21 -0.20 -1.26
C LEU A 168 -24.45 -0.74 0.16
N THR A 169 -24.95 -1.98 0.29
CA THR A 169 -25.12 -2.64 1.59
C THR A 169 -23.80 -2.71 2.35
N ASN A 170 -22.74 -3.21 1.73
CA ASN A 170 -21.43 -3.36 2.37
C ASN A 170 -20.80 -2.00 2.72
N ILE A 171 -21.00 -0.99 1.87
CA ILE A 171 -20.55 0.37 2.14
C ILE A 171 -21.27 0.94 3.36
N LEU A 172 -22.61 0.82 3.40
CA LEU A 172 -23.42 1.31 4.51
C LEU A 172 -23.11 0.56 5.80
N GLU A 173 -22.96 -0.76 5.75
CA GLU A 173 -22.52 -1.57 6.89
C GLU A 173 -21.14 -1.11 7.37
N GLY A 174 -20.16 -0.93 6.48
CA GLY A 174 -18.83 -0.42 6.85
C GLY A 174 -18.88 0.95 7.53
N VAL A 175 -19.70 1.88 7.01
CA VAL A 175 -19.92 3.18 7.66
C VAL A 175 -20.57 3.00 9.03
N ILE A 176 -21.63 2.21 9.14
CA ILE A 176 -22.34 1.98 10.41
C ILE A 176 -21.38 1.37 11.44
N THR A 177 -20.69 0.29 11.10
CA THR A 177 -19.71 -0.38 11.96
C THR A 177 -18.64 0.60 12.45
N PHE A 178 -18.07 1.43 11.56
CA PHE A 178 -17.10 2.44 11.98
C PHE A 178 -17.69 3.45 12.97
N MET A 179 -18.93 3.87 12.72
CA MET A 179 -19.61 4.89 13.52
C MET A 179 -20.11 4.36 14.88
N THR A 180 -20.40 3.06 15.01
CA THR A 180 -21.04 2.51 16.22
C THR A 180 -20.16 1.56 17.03
N GLU A 181 -19.28 0.80 16.38
CA GLU A 181 -18.55 -0.30 17.00
C GLU A 181 -17.07 -0.01 17.20
N THR A 182 -16.42 0.61 16.20
CA THR A 182 -14.96 0.70 16.16
C THR A 182 -14.38 1.63 17.23
N HIS A 183 -15.08 2.72 17.59
CA HIS A 183 -14.58 3.71 18.56
C HIS A 183 -15.66 4.30 19.46
N ARG A 184 -16.02 3.61 20.55
CA ARG A 184 -17.01 4.12 21.53
C ARG A 184 -16.58 5.43 22.20
N ASP A 185 -15.27 5.67 22.30
CA ASP A 185 -14.70 6.77 23.08
C ASP A 185 -14.29 7.97 22.20
N LEU A 186 -14.37 7.82 20.87
CA LEU A 186 -14.01 8.86 19.91
C LEU A 186 -15.28 9.38 19.24
N LYS A 187 -15.17 10.54 18.58
CA LYS A 187 -16.25 11.09 17.77
C LYS A 187 -16.00 10.73 16.31
N PRO A 188 -16.58 9.64 15.78
CA PRO A 188 -16.40 9.25 14.40
C PRO A 188 -17.13 10.22 13.46
N ARG A 189 -16.61 10.34 12.26
CA ARG A 189 -17.05 11.23 11.19
C ARG A 189 -16.89 10.50 9.86
N TYR A 190 -17.65 10.93 8.86
CA TYR A 190 -17.47 10.47 7.49
C TYR A 190 -17.41 11.66 6.54
N CYS A 191 -16.73 11.46 5.42
CA CYS A 191 -16.59 12.41 4.32
C CYS A 191 -16.94 11.67 3.02
N VAL A 192 -17.77 12.28 2.18
CA VAL A 192 -18.16 11.71 0.87
C VAL A 192 -17.50 12.54 -0.23
N PHE A 193 -16.82 11.87 -1.17
CA PHE A 193 -16.13 12.49 -2.29
C PHE A 193 -16.68 11.97 -3.61
N LYS A 194 -16.94 12.90 -4.54
CA LYS A 194 -17.43 12.58 -5.89
C LYS A 194 -18.66 11.67 -5.92
N GLU A 195 -19.47 11.72 -4.86
CA GLU A 195 -20.66 10.86 -4.61
C GLU A 195 -20.37 9.34 -4.64
N GLN A 196 -19.10 8.96 -4.62
CA GLN A 196 -18.66 7.58 -4.85
C GLN A 196 -17.81 7.04 -3.72
N PHE A 197 -17.02 7.89 -3.07
CA PHE A 197 -16.01 7.48 -2.11
C PHE A 197 -16.35 7.98 -0.71
N ILE A 198 -16.17 7.13 0.29
CA ILE A 198 -16.45 7.42 1.69
C ILE A 198 -15.18 7.15 2.49
N ILE A 199 -14.68 8.18 3.14
CA ILE A 199 -13.66 8.07 4.18
C ILE A 199 -14.34 8.27 5.53
N CYS A 200 -14.16 7.29 6.41
CA CYS A 200 -14.54 7.39 7.80
C CYS A 200 -13.30 7.71 8.65
N TRP A 201 -13.43 8.56 9.66
CA TRP A 201 -12.34 8.85 10.57
C TRP A 201 -12.82 9.21 11.98
N ALA A 202 -12.02 8.87 12.97
CA ALA A 202 -12.26 9.15 14.38
C ALA A 202 -10.96 9.57 15.06
N ALA A 203 -11.01 10.60 15.91
CA ALA A 203 -9.82 11.03 16.64
C ALA A 203 -10.16 11.83 17.91
N THR A 204 -9.17 11.96 18.80
CA THR A 204 -9.21 12.86 19.95
C THR A 204 -8.64 14.23 19.55
N LYS A 205 -9.47 15.28 19.59
CA LYS A 205 -9.02 16.64 19.30
C LYS A 205 -8.20 17.22 20.46
N LYS A 206 -7.07 17.84 20.14
CA LYS A 206 -6.20 18.61 21.03
C LYS A 206 -5.96 19.99 20.41
N MET A 207 -5.84 21.02 21.25
CA MET A 207 -5.40 22.35 20.79
C MET A 207 -3.97 22.59 21.25
N VAL A 208 -3.10 23.03 20.33
CA VAL A 208 -1.73 23.43 20.64
C VAL A 208 -1.48 24.79 19.99
N ARG A 209 -1.25 25.82 20.82
CA ARG A 209 -0.97 27.20 20.34
C ARG A 209 -2.02 27.72 19.34
N GLY A 210 -3.28 27.37 19.51
CA GLY A 210 -4.38 27.78 18.61
C GLY A 210 -4.59 26.86 17.40
N THR A 211 -3.68 25.93 17.12
CA THR A 211 -3.82 24.94 16.03
C THR A 211 -4.51 23.67 16.54
N PRO A 212 -5.54 23.17 15.83
CA PRO A 212 -6.16 21.89 16.14
C PRO A 212 -5.27 20.74 15.67
N PHE A 213 -4.93 19.85 16.58
CA PHE A 213 -4.29 18.56 16.31
C PHE A 213 -5.21 17.42 16.74
N TYR A 214 -4.94 16.25 16.22
CA TYR A 214 -5.65 15.01 16.51
C TYR A 214 -4.67 13.95 17.01
N SER A 215 -5.10 13.16 17.99
CA SER A 215 -4.37 11.97 18.47
C SER A 215 -5.33 10.79 18.61
N ARG A 216 -4.81 9.56 18.74
CA ARG A 216 -5.63 8.34 18.70
C ARG A 216 -6.51 8.33 17.46
N MET A 217 -5.87 8.57 16.32
CA MET A 217 -6.55 8.77 15.05
C MET A 217 -6.71 7.43 14.34
N ASP A 218 -7.91 7.18 13.85
CA ASP A 218 -8.26 6.07 12.99
C ASP A 218 -8.93 6.61 11.73
N ILE A 219 -8.50 6.15 10.56
CA ILE A 219 -8.99 6.59 9.26
C ILE A 219 -9.16 5.36 8.38
N GLU A 220 -10.36 5.16 7.84
CA GLU A 220 -10.71 4.05 6.96
C GLU A 220 -11.29 4.56 5.65
N PHE A 221 -10.81 3.99 4.54
CA PHE A 221 -11.41 4.19 3.23
C PHE A 221 -12.38 3.04 2.96
N ILE A 222 -13.67 3.30 3.22
CA ILE A 222 -14.71 2.27 3.28
C ILE A 222 -14.85 1.53 1.95
N ASN A 223 -14.88 2.25 0.82
CA ASN A 223 -15.00 1.65 -0.51
C ASN A 223 -13.85 0.70 -0.86
N GLU A 224 -12.69 0.92 -0.27
CA GLU A 224 -11.49 0.15 -0.52
C GLU A 224 -11.23 -0.92 0.55
N GLN A 225 -12.01 -0.90 1.65
CA GLN A 225 -11.85 -1.78 2.81
C GLN A 225 -10.41 -1.75 3.36
N ILE A 226 -9.84 -0.54 3.45
CA ILE A 226 -8.49 -0.32 3.94
C ILE A 226 -8.48 0.65 5.12
N LYS A 227 -7.63 0.35 6.09
CA LYS A 227 -7.26 1.26 7.16
C LYS A 227 -6.10 2.13 6.67
N LEU A 228 -6.36 3.42 6.47
CA LEU A 228 -5.37 4.38 5.96
C LEU A 228 -4.40 4.84 7.03
N PHE A 229 -4.86 5.00 8.27
CA PHE A 229 -4.04 5.50 9.34
C PHE A 229 -4.52 4.98 10.70
N TYR A 230 -3.57 4.59 11.54
CA TYR A 230 -3.83 4.32 12.95
C TYR A 230 -2.64 4.79 13.78
N SER A 231 -2.86 5.76 14.67
CA SER A 231 -1.83 6.09 15.66
C SER A 231 -2.38 6.56 16.99
N ASN A 232 -1.83 5.98 18.06
CA ASN A 232 -2.18 6.28 19.44
C ASN A 232 -1.46 7.51 20.00
N LEU A 233 -0.28 7.85 19.49
CA LEU A 233 0.62 8.85 20.10
C LEU A 233 0.92 10.05 19.19
N ASP A 234 0.60 9.96 17.90
CA ASP A 234 0.98 10.99 16.94
C ASP A 234 0.06 12.21 17.02
N ALA A 235 0.62 13.37 16.66
CA ALA A 235 -0.16 14.56 16.40
C ALA A 235 -0.41 14.66 14.90
N VAL A 236 -1.67 14.68 14.53
CA VAL A 236 -2.09 14.67 13.14
C VAL A 236 -2.98 15.88 12.86
N THR A 237 -2.87 16.46 11.67
CA THR A 237 -3.90 17.34 11.14
C THR A 237 -4.61 16.66 9.98
N VAL A 238 -5.90 16.94 9.85
CA VAL A 238 -6.69 16.48 8.71
C VAL A 238 -7.30 17.68 8.04
N PHE A 239 -7.14 17.73 6.73
CA PHE A 239 -7.78 18.68 5.84
C PHE A 239 -8.54 17.90 4.77
N TYR A 240 -9.72 18.37 4.37
CA TYR A 240 -10.42 17.82 3.23
C TYR A 240 -11.32 18.86 2.59
N ASN A 241 -11.54 18.69 1.30
CA ASN A 241 -12.52 19.42 0.49
C ASN A 241 -13.27 18.43 -0.40
N ASP A 242 -13.98 18.88 -1.43
CA ASP A 242 -14.78 17.98 -2.29
C ASP A 242 -13.93 17.01 -3.15
N ASN A 243 -12.63 17.28 -3.29
CA ASN A 243 -11.72 16.59 -4.20
C ASN A 243 -10.60 15.84 -3.50
N GLU A 244 -10.26 16.17 -2.25
CA GLU A 244 -9.13 15.55 -1.58
C GLU A 244 -9.31 15.39 -0.07
N PHE A 245 -8.63 14.37 0.46
CA PHE A 245 -8.46 14.14 1.88
C PHE A 245 -6.98 14.05 2.21
N VAL A 246 -6.50 14.94 3.07
CA VAL A 246 -5.09 15.13 3.40
C VAL A 246 -4.88 14.85 4.88
N ILE A 247 -3.90 13.99 5.16
CA ILE A 247 -3.48 13.61 6.51
C ILE A 247 -2.04 14.06 6.66
N THR A 248 -1.75 14.92 7.63
CA THR A 248 -0.39 15.37 7.92
C THR A 248 0.01 14.91 9.31
N GLU A 249 1.01 14.03 9.40
CA GLU A 249 1.61 13.56 10.64
C GLU A 249 2.68 14.55 11.12
N TYR A 250 2.74 14.81 12.44
CA TYR A 250 3.70 15.70 13.06
C TYR A 250 4.47 15.00 14.18
N LEU A 251 5.78 15.25 14.23
CA LEU A 251 6.66 14.81 15.31
C LEU A 251 6.78 15.89 16.38
N ASN A 252 6.65 15.48 17.64
CA ASN A 252 6.93 16.34 18.78
C ASN A 252 8.42 16.27 19.13
N LEU A 253 9.19 17.28 18.71
CA LEU A 253 10.65 17.32 18.91
C LEU A 253 11.10 18.47 19.80
N GLY A 254 10.21 19.01 20.64
CA GLY A 254 10.55 20.08 21.58
C GLY A 254 11.42 19.58 22.74
N LEU A 255 12.58 20.21 22.94
CA LEU A 255 13.50 19.88 24.04
C LEU A 255 12.93 20.20 25.42
N ASN A 256 12.28 21.37 25.52
CA ASN A 256 11.75 21.92 26.77
C ASN A 256 10.27 22.29 26.68
N ASP A 257 9.67 22.29 25.49
CA ASP A 257 8.27 22.62 25.28
C ASP A 257 7.54 21.45 24.63
N ARG A 258 6.37 21.09 25.17
CA ARG A 258 5.53 20.00 24.59
C ARG A 258 4.75 20.44 23.35
N THR A 259 5.15 21.55 22.74
CA THR A 259 4.36 22.32 21.76
C THR A 259 5.06 22.52 20.42
N SER A 260 6.29 22.03 20.27
CA SER A 260 7.04 22.09 19.02
C SER A 260 6.74 20.87 18.16
N TYR A 261 5.79 21.04 17.24
CA TYR A 261 5.37 20.02 16.28
C TYR A 261 5.97 20.31 14.91
N TYR A 262 6.66 19.31 14.34
CA TYR A 262 7.31 19.40 13.03
C TYR A 262 6.57 18.49 12.05
N PRO A 263 6.11 18.98 10.90
CA PRO A 263 5.52 18.14 9.86
C PRO A 263 6.48 17.02 9.49
N PHE A 264 5.99 15.79 9.39
CA PHE A 264 6.81 14.62 9.12
C PHE A 264 6.44 13.96 7.81
N GLU A 265 5.18 13.61 7.67
CA GLU A 265 4.66 12.93 6.50
C GLU A 265 3.27 13.45 6.17
N GLU A 266 2.98 13.53 4.88
CA GLU A 266 1.68 13.85 4.35
C GLU A 266 1.18 12.71 3.46
N VAL A 267 -0.06 12.28 3.70
CA VAL A 267 -0.80 11.37 2.83
C VAL A 267 -1.92 12.16 2.17
N VAL A 268 -1.91 12.22 0.85
CA VAL A 268 -2.92 12.92 0.05
C VAL A 268 -3.70 11.89 -0.75
N ILE A 269 -5.03 11.92 -0.58
CA ILE A 269 -5.97 11.13 -1.38
C ILE A 269 -6.72 12.10 -2.28
N GLN A 270 -6.51 12.01 -3.59
CA GLN A 270 -7.21 12.83 -4.58
C GLN A 270 -8.28 12.02 -5.30
N PHE A 271 -9.45 12.60 -5.47
CA PHE A 271 -10.62 12.00 -6.08
C PHE A 271 -11.01 12.73 -7.37
N PHE A 272 -11.28 11.96 -8.41
CA PHE A 272 -11.57 12.46 -9.76
C PHE A 272 -13.00 12.14 -10.17
N ASP A 273 -13.61 13.00 -11.00
CA ASP A 273 -15.00 12.84 -11.47
C ASP A 273 -15.22 11.58 -12.32
N ASN A 274 -14.14 11.01 -12.87
CA ASN A 274 -14.18 9.77 -13.64
C ASN A 274 -14.22 8.49 -12.77
N GLY A 275 -14.47 8.63 -11.45
CA GLY A 275 -14.53 7.51 -10.52
C GLY A 275 -13.17 6.88 -10.23
N LYS A 276 -12.08 7.62 -10.45
CA LYS A 276 -10.72 7.24 -10.03
C LYS A 276 -10.30 8.02 -8.80
N TYR A 277 -9.29 7.51 -8.11
CA TYR A 277 -8.59 8.23 -7.06
C TYR A 277 -7.10 7.89 -7.10
N THR A 278 -6.27 8.75 -6.52
CA THR A 278 -4.85 8.51 -6.28
C THR A 278 -4.56 8.64 -4.80
N ILE A 279 -3.57 7.90 -4.32
CA ILE A 279 -3.03 8.03 -2.96
C ILE A 279 -1.54 8.27 -3.14
N SER A 280 -1.04 9.38 -2.61
CA SER A 280 0.38 9.74 -2.63
C SER A 280 0.84 10.04 -1.21
N ASN A 281 2.06 9.60 -0.89
CA ASN A 281 2.71 9.88 0.38
C ASN A 281 3.92 10.78 0.12
N ARG A 282 4.15 11.77 0.98
CA ARG A 282 5.29 12.66 0.89
C ARG A 282 5.90 12.89 2.26
N VAL A 283 7.20 12.72 2.39
CA VAL A 283 7.92 13.15 3.60
C VAL A 283 8.12 14.67 3.56
N LEU A 284 7.64 15.36 4.60
CA LEU A 284 7.76 16.81 4.80
C LEU A 284 8.85 17.18 5.81
N PHE A 285 9.51 16.17 6.39
CA PHE A 285 10.32 16.36 7.58
C PHE A 285 11.60 17.14 7.33
N GLU A 286 11.72 18.27 8.03
CA GLU A 286 12.97 19.01 8.18
C GLU A 286 13.44 18.91 9.64
N ALA A 287 14.64 18.36 9.84
CA ALA A 287 15.18 18.17 11.18
C ALA A 287 15.44 19.53 11.86
N PRO A 288 14.93 19.75 13.09
CA PRO A 288 15.20 20.98 13.81
C PRO A 288 16.67 21.07 14.20
N LYS A 289 17.26 22.24 13.96
CA LYS A 289 18.62 22.57 14.38
C LYS A 289 18.61 23.12 15.80
N TYR A 290 19.32 22.46 16.70
CA TYR A 290 19.47 22.91 18.07
C TYR A 290 20.91 23.34 18.38
N ASN A 291 21.08 24.12 19.45
CA ASN A 291 22.40 24.52 19.94
C ASN A 291 23.24 23.27 20.28
N GLN A 292 24.44 23.16 19.69
CA GLN A 292 25.30 22.00 19.86
C GLN A 292 25.70 21.74 21.31
N ASN A 293 25.90 22.77 22.14
CA ASN A 293 26.25 22.58 23.55
C ASN A 293 25.10 21.92 24.30
N ILE A 294 23.86 22.35 24.04
CA ILE A 294 22.65 21.75 24.65
C ILE A 294 22.53 20.29 24.22
N LEU A 295 22.67 19.99 22.93
CA LEU A 295 22.62 18.63 22.42
C LEU A 295 23.73 17.75 22.99
N GLN A 296 24.95 18.28 23.15
CA GLN A 296 26.05 17.55 23.75
C GLN A 296 25.77 17.19 25.22
N HIS A 297 25.14 18.10 25.97
CA HIS A 297 24.68 17.80 27.33
C HIS A 297 23.59 16.72 27.34
N ILE A 298 22.61 16.81 26.44
CA ILE A 298 21.54 15.81 26.30
C ILE A 298 22.14 14.45 25.95
N TYR A 299 23.01 14.39 24.95
CA TYR A 299 23.67 13.17 24.51
C TYR A 299 24.48 12.52 25.64
N ARG A 300 25.31 13.29 26.35
CA ARG A 300 26.09 12.78 27.50
C ARG A 300 25.20 12.24 28.62
N ASN A 301 24.09 12.91 28.91
CA ASN A 301 23.16 12.43 29.94
C ASN A 301 22.43 11.15 29.50
N SER A 302 22.02 11.08 28.24
CA SER A 302 21.41 9.87 27.67
C SER A 302 22.38 8.69 27.69
N LEU A 303 23.66 8.91 27.34
CA LEU A 303 24.70 7.88 27.40
C LEU A 303 24.93 7.38 28.83
N LYS A 304 24.89 8.25 29.85
CA LYS A 304 25.00 7.82 31.24
C LYS A 304 23.88 6.86 31.63
N VAL A 305 22.65 7.13 31.19
CA VAL A 305 21.51 6.23 31.45
C VAL A 305 21.67 4.91 30.69
N ILE A 306 22.07 4.96 29.42
CA ILE A 306 22.33 3.75 28.61
C ILE A 306 23.42 2.88 29.24
N ASN A 307 24.53 3.49 29.69
CA ASN A 307 25.62 2.77 30.31
C ASN A 307 25.18 2.08 31.60
N LYS A 308 24.37 2.75 32.44
CA LYS A 308 23.80 2.16 33.65
C LYS A 308 22.84 1.01 33.36
N ILE A 309 22.02 1.14 32.32
CA ILE A 309 21.14 0.05 31.87
C ILE A 309 21.97 -1.16 31.46
N ASN A 310 23.03 -0.95 30.69
CA ASN A 310 23.92 -2.02 30.23
C ASN A 310 24.72 -2.67 31.37
N SER A 311 25.09 -1.92 32.40
CA SER A 311 25.77 -2.45 33.59
C SER A 311 24.82 -3.05 34.65
N GLY A 312 23.50 -2.94 34.45
CA GLY A 312 22.49 -3.43 35.41
C GLY A 312 22.36 -2.57 36.67
N GLU A 313 22.85 -1.33 36.65
CA GLU A 313 22.77 -0.39 37.76
C GLU A 313 21.37 0.19 37.94
N LYS A 314 21.01 0.50 39.19
CA LYS A 314 19.75 1.20 39.49
C LYS A 314 19.80 2.65 39.02
N LEU A 315 18.75 3.07 38.31
CA LEU A 315 18.56 4.46 37.92
C LEU A 315 18.05 5.29 39.11
N SER A 316 18.52 6.52 39.21
CA SER A 316 17.95 7.53 40.11
C SER A 316 16.63 8.08 39.55
N VAL A 317 15.83 8.73 40.41
CA VAL A 317 14.56 9.38 40.02
C VAL A 317 14.75 10.38 38.86
N LYS A 318 15.90 11.06 38.78
CA LYS A 318 16.21 11.97 37.66
C LYS A 318 16.48 11.20 36.36
N GLU A 319 17.15 10.07 36.45
CA GLU A 319 17.49 9.22 35.31
C GLU A 319 16.27 8.46 34.78
N GLU A 320 15.34 8.04 35.64
CA GLU A 320 14.05 7.48 35.22
C GLU A 320 13.21 8.51 34.43
N LYS A 321 13.21 9.77 34.86
CA LYS A 321 12.58 10.85 34.07
C LYS A 321 13.24 11.06 32.71
N LEU A 322 14.56 10.86 32.62
CA LEU A 322 15.30 10.93 31.36
C LEU A 322 15.00 9.71 30.47
N LEU A 323 14.86 8.52 31.05
CA LEU A 323 14.53 7.28 30.35
C LEU A 323 13.26 7.42 29.51
N ASN A 324 12.24 8.10 30.05
CA ASN A 324 10.99 8.39 29.33
C ASN A 324 11.16 9.29 28.09
N ARG A 325 12.29 10.01 27.97
CA ARG A 325 12.62 10.84 26.80
C ARG A 325 13.81 10.30 26.01
N LEU A 326 14.39 9.17 26.43
CA LEU A 326 15.65 8.65 25.91
C LEU A 326 15.59 8.45 24.39
N CYS A 327 14.57 7.76 23.90
CA CYS A 327 14.40 7.45 22.48
C CYS A 327 14.39 8.74 21.62
N PHE A 328 13.55 9.71 21.97
CA PHE A 328 13.42 10.97 21.24
C PHE A 328 14.68 11.86 21.36
N ASN A 329 15.33 11.87 22.53
CA ASN A 329 16.60 12.58 22.71
C ASN A 329 17.70 12.00 21.81
N MET A 330 17.83 10.68 21.77
CA MET A 330 18.83 10.01 20.93
C MET A 330 18.54 10.20 19.44
N MET A 331 17.25 10.16 19.05
CA MET A 331 16.83 10.52 17.69
C MET A 331 17.24 11.94 17.34
N LEU A 332 16.97 12.91 18.23
CA LEU A 332 17.29 14.30 17.97
C LEU A 332 18.81 14.53 17.85
N CYS A 333 19.60 13.89 18.71
CA CYS A 333 21.05 13.90 18.61
C CYS A 333 21.51 13.31 17.26
N PHE A 334 20.97 12.16 16.85
CA PHE A 334 21.27 11.57 15.54
C PHE A 334 20.99 12.53 14.38
N LEU A 335 19.81 13.16 14.38
CA LEU A 335 19.39 14.13 13.37
C LEU A 335 20.25 15.40 13.34
N ASN A 336 21.01 15.67 14.41
CA ASN A 336 21.90 16.83 14.53
C ASN A 336 23.39 16.42 14.47
N GLY A 337 23.72 15.27 13.89
CA GLY A 337 25.10 14.87 13.57
C GLY A 337 25.80 13.98 14.60
N PHE A 338 25.11 13.57 15.67
CA PHE A 338 25.63 12.58 16.62
C PHE A 338 25.26 11.17 16.15
N TYR A 339 25.86 10.69 15.05
CA TYR A 339 25.43 9.47 14.36
C TYR A 339 25.45 8.20 15.22
N GLU A 340 26.38 8.10 16.16
CA GLU A 340 26.48 7.00 17.14
C GLU A 340 25.24 6.87 18.03
N ALA A 341 24.43 7.93 18.17
CA ALA A 341 23.26 7.92 19.03
C ALA A 341 22.24 6.84 18.64
N LYS A 342 22.14 6.51 17.36
CA LYS A 342 21.27 5.43 16.89
C LYS A 342 21.74 4.07 17.41
N ASP A 343 23.02 3.75 17.28
CA ASP A 343 23.57 2.45 17.69
C ASP A 343 23.53 2.28 19.21
N GLN A 344 23.81 3.37 19.93
CA GLN A 344 23.68 3.43 21.39
C GLN A 344 22.23 3.17 21.83
N LEU A 345 21.24 3.74 21.15
CA LEU A 345 19.82 3.45 21.44
C LEU A 345 19.44 1.99 21.13
N ILE A 346 19.97 1.41 20.04
CA ILE A 346 19.74 0.00 19.69
C ILE A 346 20.29 -0.94 20.76
N SER A 347 21.43 -0.60 21.38
CA SER A 347 22.06 -1.44 22.41
C SER A 347 21.16 -1.74 23.61
N VAL A 348 20.25 -0.82 23.96
CA VAL A 348 19.32 -0.96 25.09
C VAL A 348 17.93 -1.46 24.68
N LYS A 349 17.74 -1.87 23.43
CA LYS A 349 16.44 -2.35 22.90
C LYS A 349 15.79 -3.40 23.78
N ASP A 350 16.55 -4.40 24.22
CA ASP A 350 16.00 -5.53 25.00
C ASP A 350 15.55 -5.10 26.39
N TYR A 351 16.23 -4.12 27.00
CA TYR A 351 15.80 -3.51 28.23
C TYR A 351 14.46 -2.78 28.05
N LEU A 352 14.37 -1.92 27.03
CA LEU A 352 13.14 -1.17 26.73
C LEU A 352 11.97 -2.12 26.44
N LYS A 353 12.22 -3.23 25.76
CA LYS A 353 11.21 -4.27 25.45
C LYS A 353 10.69 -4.99 26.70
N ARG A 354 11.53 -5.17 27.73
CA ARG A 354 11.19 -5.87 28.99
C ARG A 354 10.75 -4.92 30.10
N ALA A 355 10.80 -3.61 29.87
CA ALA A 355 10.43 -2.62 30.87
C ALA A 355 8.96 -2.76 31.28
N GLN A 356 8.65 -2.45 32.54
CA GLN A 356 7.28 -2.48 33.05
C GLN A 356 6.39 -1.46 32.36
N ASP A 357 6.94 -0.31 31.97
CA ASP A 357 6.23 0.69 31.20
C ASP A 357 6.29 0.36 29.68
N PRO A 358 5.17 -0.05 29.06
CA PRO A 358 5.14 -0.37 27.63
C PRO A 358 5.41 0.85 26.74
N GLN A 359 5.23 2.08 27.24
CA GLN A 359 5.46 3.30 26.46
C GLN A 359 6.92 3.44 26.01
N LEU A 360 7.87 2.91 26.79
CA LEU A 360 9.29 2.94 26.45
C LEU A 360 9.58 2.17 25.16
N PHE A 361 9.01 0.97 25.01
CA PHE A 361 9.20 0.18 23.80
C PHE A 361 8.39 0.71 22.62
N ILE A 362 7.22 1.30 22.87
CA ILE A 362 6.44 1.98 21.82
C ILE A 362 7.26 3.15 21.24
N ALA A 363 7.80 4.01 22.10
CA ALA A 363 8.66 5.13 21.69
C ALA A 363 9.91 4.66 20.93
N PHE A 364 10.53 3.55 21.34
CA PHE A 364 11.64 2.95 20.59
C PHE A 364 11.22 2.54 19.17
N LYS A 365 10.11 1.81 19.03
CA LYS A 365 9.60 1.38 17.71
C LYS A 365 9.29 2.58 16.81
N GLU A 366 8.71 3.63 17.38
CA GLU A 366 8.35 4.86 16.68
C GLU A 366 9.60 5.60 16.17
N VAL A 367 10.57 5.87 17.04
CA VAL A 367 11.86 6.48 16.67
C VAL A 367 12.56 5.68 15.59
N MET A 368 12.60 4.35 15.71
CA MET A 368 13.23 3.51 14.70
C MET A 368 12.44 3.48 13.37
N ARG A 369 11.10 3.65 13.38
CA ARG A 369 10.29 3.84 12.17
C ARG A 369 10.68 5.13 11.47
N ILE A 370 10.73 6.24 12.22
CA ILE A 370 11.10 7.57 11.72
C ILE A 370 12.50 7.54 11.09
N LEU A 371 13.51 7.03 11.82
CA LEU A 371 14.89 6.97 11.34
C LEU A 371 15.06 6.07 10.10
N ARG A 372 14.29 4.97 9.99
CA ARG A 372 14.30 4.14 8.77
C ARG A 372 13.70 4.89 7.58
N LYS A 373 12.58 5.58 7.79
CA LYS A 373 11.87 6.30 6.72
C LYS A 373 12.71 7.43 6.15
N LEU A 374 13.35 8.22 7.01
CA LEU A 374 14.26 9.30 6.57
C LEU A 374 15.44 8.78 5.76
N LYS A 375 15.98 7.59 6.10
CA LYS A 375 17.09 6.99 5.34
C LYS A 375 16.69 6.68 3.89
N TYR A 376 15.54 6.03 3.67
CA TYR A 376 15.10 5.63 2.33
C TYR A 376 14.89 6.83 1.40
N GLU A 377 14.33 7.94 1.92
CA GLU A 377 14.12 9.17 1.15
C GLU A 377 15.44 9.87 0.77
N THR A 378 16.45 9.78 1.64
CA THR A 378 17.76 10.38 1.35
C THR A 378 18.46 9.62 0.21
N GLU A 379 18.30 8.29 0.16
CA GLU A 379 18.86 7.43 -0.89
C GLU A 379 18.11 7.53 -2.24
N GLN A 380 16.89 8.08 -2.27
CA GLN A 380 16.13 8.31 -3.51
C GLN A 380 16.36 9.70 -4.12
N ASN A 381 16.86 10.66 -3.33
CA ASN A 381 17.15 12.02 -3.76
C ASN A 381 18.63 12.25 -4.13
N GLU A 382 19.47 11.23 -3.97
CA GLU A 382 20.86 11.13 -4.49
C GLU A 382 20.89 10.28 -5.76
#